data_AF-A0A9E0AJY1-F1
#
_entry.id   AF-A0A9E0AJY1-F1
#
_cell.length_a   1.000
_cell.length_b   1.000
_cell.length_c   1.000
_cell.angle_alpha   90.00
_cell.angle_beta   90.00
_cell.angle_gamma   90.00
#
_symmetry.space_group_name_H-M   'P 1'
#
loop_
_entity.id
_entity.type
_entity.pdbx_description
1 polymer ?
#
loop_
_entity_poly.entity_id
_entity_poly.type
_entity_poly.pdbx_seq_one_letter_code
_entity_poly.pdbx_strand_id
1 'polypeptide(L)'
;MINRQNILKKLTVLSKEFPVIALLGPRQVGKTTLVKQFTDTLKKDVIHLDMERAADRNQLADPELFFAAHRDAVVVIDEVQLMP
;
A
#
# COMPACT_ATOMS: atom_id res chain seq x y z
N MET A 1 6.65 0.54 20.99
CA MET A 1 6.56 0.27 19.54
C MET A 1 6.96 -1.19 19.31
N ILE A 2 6.06 -2.03 18.78
CA ILE A 2 6.32 -3.48 18.61
C ILE A 2 7.35 -3.68 17.50
N ASN A 3 8.39 -4.48 17.76
CA ASN A 3 9.42 -4.82 16.77
C ASN A 3 8.84 -5.78 15.71
N ARG A 4 8.69 -5.29 14.47
CA ARG A 4 8.14 -6.04 13.32
C ARG A 4 9.19 -6.35 12.25
N GLN A 5 10.48 -6.35 12.59
CA GLN A 5 11.57 -6.47 11.62
C GLN A 5 11.48 -7.70 10.70
N ASN A 6 11.01 -8.84 11.21
CA ASN A 6 10.85 -10.05 10.39
C ASN A 6 9.82 -9.84 9.27
N ILE A 7 8.72 -9.13 9.55
CA ILE A 7 7.68 -8.86 8.56
C ILE A 7 8.17 -7.82 7.55
N LEU A 8 8.86 -6.77 7.99
CA LEU A 8 9.46 -5.77 7.10
C LEU A 8 10.46 -6.41 6.13
N LYS A 9 11.32 -7.32 6.61
CA LYS A 9 12.25 -8.07 5.76
C LYS A 9 11.50 -8.89 4.71
N LYS A 10 10.45 -9.62 5.13
CA LYS A 10 9.63 -10.41 4.21
C LYS A 10 8.94 -9.53 3.15
N LEU A 11 8.36 -8.40 3.57
CA LEU A 11 7.71 -7.45 2.68
C LEU A 11 8.70 -6.88 1.66
N THR A 12 9.93 -6.58 2.09
CA THR A 12 11.00 -6.10 1.20
C THR A 12 11.37 -7.14 0.15
N VAL A 13 11.50 -8.41 0.52
CA VAL A 13 11.78 -9.50 -0.44
C VAL A 13 10.62 -9.63 -1.44
N LEU A 14 9.39 -9.76 -0.94
CA LEU A 14 8.21 -9.91 -1.79
C LEU A 14 8.02 -8.72 -2.75
N SER A 15 8.36 -7.50 -2.32
CA SER A 15 8.22 -6.29 -3.17
C SER A 15 9.14 -6.26 -4.38
N LYS A 16 10.20 -7.09 -4.37
CA LYS A 16 11.11 -7.25 -5.50
C LYS A 16 10.66 -8.35 -6.46
N GLU A 17 9.86 -9.29 -5.96
CA GLU A 17 9.40 -10.46 -6.72
C GLU A 17 8.02 -10.26 -7.32
N PHE A 18 7.15 -9.51 -6.64
CA PHE A 18 5.76 -9.32 -7.01
C PHE A 18 5.44 -7.84 -7.19
N PRO A 19 4.71 -7.47 -8.26
CA PRO A 19 4.28 -6.09 -8.47
C PRO A 19 3.19 -5.65 -7.48
N VAL A 20 2.47 -6.61 -6.89
CA VAL A 20 1.35 -6.37 -5.97
C VAL A 20 1.47 -7.27 -4.76
N ILE A 21 1.23 -6.71 -3.57
CA ILE A 21 1.26 -7.44 -2.30
C ILE A 21 0.01 -7.08 -1.49
N ALA A 22 -0.71 -8.09 -1.04
CA ALA A 22 -1.80 -7.92 -0.09
C ALA A 22 -1.30 -8.10 1.35
N LEU A 23 -1.49 -7.09 2.20
CA LEU A 23 -1.20 -7.18 3.63
C LEU A 23 -2.46 -7.53 4.41
N LEU A 24 -2.59 -8.80 4.78
CA LEU A 24 -3.75 -9.32 5.51
C LEU A 24 -3.53 -9.30 7.02
N GLY A 25 -4.61 -9.13 7.78
CA GLY A 25 -4.61 -9.24 9.24
C GLY A 25 -5.79 -8.52 9.89
N PRO A 26 -6.05 -8.78 11.19
CA PRO A 26 -7.18 -8.19 11.91
C PRO A 26 -7.16 -6.65 11.92
N ARG A 27 -8.30 -6.03 12.23
CA ARG A 27 -8.36 -4.58 12.46
C ARG A 27 -7.47 -4.20 13.65
N GLN A 28 -6.89 -3.00 13.60
CA GLN A 28 -6.11 -2.40 14.71
C GLN A 28 -4.81 -3.14 15.11
N VAL A 29 -4.27 -4.03 14.27
CA VAL A 29 -2.96 -4.69 14.53
C VAL A 29 -1.75 -3.87 14.06
N GLY A 30 -1.97 -2.67 13.54
CA GLY A 30 -0.92 -1.76 13.05
C GLY A 30 -0.44 -2.05 11.61
N LYS A 31 -1.35 -2.47 10.72
CA LYS A 31 -1.03 -2.69 9.29
C LYS A 31 -0.55 -1.40 8.60
N THR A 32 -1.31 -0.32 8.74
CA THR A 32 -0.95 1.01 8.21
C THR A 32 0.39 1.48 8.76
N THR A 33 0.70 1.22 10.04
CA THR A 33 2.01 1.52 10.62
C THR A 33 3.13 0.71 9.98
N LEU A 34 2.93 -0.58 9.72
CA LEU A 34 3.90 -1.44 9.04
C LEU A 34 4.15 -0.97 7.61
N VAL A 35 3.09 -0.61 6.88
CA VAL A 35 3.20 -0.08 5.51
C VAL A 35 3.99 1.22 5.52
N LYS A 36 3.67 2.16 6.42
CA LYS A 36 4.41 3.41 6.56
C LYS A 36 5.90 3.17 6.83
N GLN A 37 6.21 2.28 7.78
CA GLN A 37 7.60 1.91 8.07
C GLN A 37 8.31 1.33 6.85
N PHE A 38 7.62 0.53 6.04
CA PHE A 38 8.18 -0.03 4.82
C PHE A 38 8.41 1.06 3.77
N THR A 39 7.41 1.89 3.50
CA THR A 39 7.48 2.94 2.48
C THR A 39 8.52 4.02 2.83
N ASP A 40 8.72 4.33 4.11
CA ASP A 40 9.77 5.24 4.59
C ASP A 40 11.19 4.73 4.24
N THR A 41 11.37 3.43 3.97
CA THR A 41 12.66 2.87 3.52
C THR A 41 12.85 2.90 2.01
N LEU A 42 11.80 3.21 1.24
CA LEU A 42 11.85 3.22 -0.21
C LEU A 42 12.31 4.58 -0.72
N LYS A 43 13.13 4.57 -1.78
CA LYS A 43 13.49 5.77 -2.55
C LYS A 43 12.53 5.96 -3.73
N LYS A 44 11.23 5.89 -3.47
CA LYS A 44 10.17 6.01 -4.48
C LYS A 44 9.08 6.93 -3.94
N ASP A 45 8.37 7.59 -4.85
CA ASP A 45 7.14 8.30 -4.48
C ASP A 45 6.10 7.30 -3.97
N VAL A 46 5.34 7.72 -2.97
CA VAL A 46 4.34 6.88 -2.31
C VAL A 46 3.00 7.59 -2.37
N ILE A 47 2.01 6.94 -2.95
CA ILE A 47 0.66 7.44 -3.06
C ILE A 47 -0.21 6.61 -2.13
N HIS A 48 -0.82 7.26 -1.15
CA HIS A 48 -1.77 6.63 -0.24
C HIS A 48 -3.19 6.96 -0.68
N LEU A 49 -3.97 5.92 -0.95
CA LEU A 49 -5.40 6.00 -1.24
C LEU A 49 -6.14 5.25 -0.13
N ASP A 50 -7.00 5.96 0.58
CA ASP A 50 -7.88 5.37 1.58
C ASP A 50 -9.28 5.18 0.98
N MET A 51 -9.70 3.93 0.83
CA MET A 51 -10.97 3.61 0.18
C MET A 51 -12.20 4.00 1.01
N GLU A 52 -12.07 4.52 2.24
CA GLU A 52 -13.17 5.18 2.94
C GLU A 52 -13.45 6.59 2.37
N ARG A 53 -12.43 7.24 1.80
CA ARG A 53 -12.52 8.60 1.27
C ARG A 53 -13.02 8.61 -0.16
N ALA A 54 -14.12 9.33 -0.42
CA ALA A 54 -14.68 9.46 -1.77
C ALA A 54 -13.70 10.08 -2.77
N ALA A 55 -12.91 11.07 -2.35
CA ALA A 55 -11.90 11.70 -3.21
C ALA A 55 -10.83 10.70 -3.67
N ASP A 56 -10.39 9.80 -2.80
CA ASP A 56 -9.35 8.82 -3.10
C ASP A 56 -9.90 7.70 -4.00
N ARG A 57 -11.13 7.23 -3.73
CA ARG A 57 -11.85 6.32 -4.64
C ARG A 57 -12.01 6.92 -6.04
N ASN A 58 -12.31 8.21 -6.14
CA ASN A 58 -12.49 8.90 -7.43
C ASN A 58 -11.19 8.97 -8.24
N GLN A 59 -10.01 8.91 -7.61
CA GLN A 59 -8.74 8.81 -8.37
C GLN A 59 -8.63 7.49 -9.14
N LEU A 60 -9.31 6.43 -8.67
CA LEU A 60 -9.40 5.12 -9.31
C LEU A 60 -10.65 4.98 -10.20
N ALA A 61 -11.30 6.09 -10.59
CA ALA A 61 -12.42 6.04 -11.53
C ALA A 61 -11.99 5.48 -12.91
N ASP A 62 -10.76 5.75 -13.32
CA ASP A 62 -10.07 5.11 -14.44
C ASP A 62 -8.75 4.49 -13.92
N PRO A 63 -8.78 3.22 -13.48
CA PRO A 63 -7.61 2.55 -12.92
C PRO A 63 -6.45 2.43 -13.92
N GLU A 64 -6.75 2.17 -15.19
CA GLU A 64 -5.71 2.00 -16.23
C GLU A 64 -4.93 3.30 -16.40
N LEU A 65 -5.62 4.42 -16.54
CA LEU A 65 -4.99 5.73 -16.63
C LEU A 65 -4.23 6.09 -15.36
N PHE A 66 -4.83 5.83 -14.18
CA PHE A 66 -4.19 6.12 -12.90
C PHE A 66 -2.88 5.35 -12.73
N PHE A 67 -2.88 4.04 -12.94
CA PHE A 67 -1.67 3.22 -12.78
C PHE A 67 -0.65 3.51 -13.89
N ALA A 68 -1.07 3.88 -15.10
CA ALA A 68 -0.17 4.32 -16.16
C ALA A 68 0.55 5.62 -15.80
N ALA A 69 -0.14 6.57 -15.16
CA ALA A 69 0.45 7.84 -14.71
C ALA A 69 1.43 7.67 -13.54
N HIS A 70 1.27 6.62 -12.74
CA HIS A 70 2.04 6.41 -11.49
C HIS A 70 2.90 5.14 -11.51
N ARG A 71 3.41 4.74 -12.68
CA ARG A 71 4.18 3.48 -12.84
C ARG A 71 5.43 3.37 -11.98
N ASP A 72 6.06 4.49 -11.66
CA ASP A 72 7.29 4.51 -10.88
C ASP A 72 7.05 4.69 -9.36
N ALA A 73 5.81 4.97 -8.96
CA ALA A 73 5.40 5.16 -7.59
C ALA A 73 4.95 3.84 -6.91
N VAL A 74 4.99 3.83 -5.59
CA VAL A 74 4.34 2.80 -4.77
C VAL A 74 2.94 3.28 -4.42
N VAL A 75 1.92 2.56 -4.88
CA VAL A 75 0.52 2.86 -4.55
C VAL A 75 0.09 1.98 -3.38
N VAL A 76 -0.28 2.60 -2.27
CA VAL A 76 -0.87 1.96 -1.11
C VAL A 76 -2.38 2.18 -1.14
N ILE A 77 -3.14 1.09 -1.19
CA ILE A 77 -4.61 1.12 -1.15
C ILE A 77 -5.04 0.56 0.20
N ASP A 78 -5.49 1.43 1.11
CA ASP A 78 -5.99 1.04 2.43
C ASP A 78 -7.50 0.77 2.39
N GLU A 79 -7.95 -0.14 3.25
CA GLU A 79 -9.35 -0.63 3.31
C GLU A 79 -9.92 -1.06 1.92
N VAL A 80 -9.07 -1.67 1.08
CA VAL A 80 -9.38 -2.05 -0.33
C VAL A 80 -10.66 -2.86 -0.49
N GLN A 81 -11.08 -3.62 0.52
CA GLN A 81 -12.33 -4.38 0.49
C GLN A 81 -13.61 -3.52 0.42
N LEU A 82 -13.50 -2.20 0.52
CA LEU A 82 -14.60 -1.26 0.30
C LEU A 82 -14.87 -0.97 -1.18
N MET A 83 -14.00 -1.44 -2.08
CA MET A 83 -14.22 -1.43 -3.52
C MET A 83 -14.59 -2.83 -4.03
N PRO A 84 -15.51 -2.94 -5.00
CA PRO A 84 -15.88 -4.21 -5.64
C PRO A 84 -14.73 -4.83 -6.44
#